data_AF-A0A1Q3IWY8-F1
#
_entry.id   AF-A0A1Q3IWY8-F1
#
_cell.length_a   1.000
_cell.length_b   1.000
_cell.length_c   1.000
_cell.angle_alpha   90.00
_cell.angle_beta   90.00
_cell.angle_gamma   90.00
#
_symmetry.space_group_name_H-M   'P 1'
#
loop_
_entity.id
_entity.type
_entity.pdbx_description
1 polymer ?
#
loop_
_entity_poly.entity_id
_entity_poly.type
_entity_poly.pdbx_seq_one_letter_code
_entity_poly.pdbx_strand_id
1 'polypeptide(L)'
;MTRLTSEPTTSIHSMDELLAVAMAMEMDAVRQYAAMAARMRATGRADLAEVFDRLVREESEHVDVIARWPRQAASGPRQPPPAANVPPGVFDDEALAMVSPELMDAYRSFAVAVRNEERAFAFWSYVAAQGTSPEIRKTAETMAQEELAHAKTLRRERRKAFFRDRHPGPPGHQALDLARLEMDVSTRLEGHTGPNGDKTGQKAAYRDLALEARMIARDLAANPFPDFAPARQPPQALDALCEWLADYYIDAGDHLPSQAARDRAQALATLAVKRLAIVRFLEER
;
A
#
# COMPACT_ATOMS: atom_id res chain seq x y z
N MET A 1 10.99 8.77 -8.09
CA MET A 1 10.54 8.83 -6.69
C MET A 1 11.70 8.43 -5.81
N THR A 2 12.00 9.25 -4.80
CA THR A 2 13.07 8.99 -3.84
C THR A 2 12.69 7.78 -2.98
N ARG A 3 13.55 6.76 -2.90
CA ARG A 3 13.27 5.53 -2.12
C ARG A 3 13.30 5.77 -0.62
N LEU A 4 13.98 6.83 -0.17
CA LEU A 4 13.99 7.28 1.21
C LEU A 4 13.50 8.74 1.23
N THR A 5 12.67 9.09 2.21
CA THR A 5 12.11 10.46 2.36
C THR A 5 13.10 11.43 2.98
N SER A 6 14.19 10.92 3.56
CA SER A 6 15.33 11.65 4.10
C SER A 6 16.59 10.77 3.99
N GLU A 7 17.78 11.38 3.98
CA GLU A 7 19.01 10.61 4.14
C GLU A 7 18.97 9.90 5.51
N PRO A 8 19.39 8.63 5.59
CA PRO A 8 19.55 7.97 6.88
C PRO A 8 20.51 8.80 7.74
N THR A 9 20.03 9.43 8.80
CA THR A 9 20.88 10.11 9.78
C THR A 9 21.59 9.11 10.72
N THR A 10 21.34 7.82 10.51
CA THR A 10 21.90 6.71 11.29
C THR A 10 23.40 6.57 11.01
N SER A 11 24.23 7.05 11.93
CA SER A 11 25.64 6.66 11.97
C SER A 11 25.76 5.40 12.82
N ILE A 12 26.07 4.27 12.18
CA ILE A 12 26.29 2.99 12.89
C ILE A 12 27.78 2.92 13.24
N HIS A 13 28.06 2.95 14.54
CA HIS A 13 29.42 3.07 15.08
C HIS A 13 29.99 1.72 15.55
N SER A 14 29.15 0.72 15.80
CA SER A 14 29.57 -0.60 16.25
C SER A 14 28.79 -1.74 15.60
N MET A 15 29.33 -2.96 15.69
CA MET A 15 28.62 -4.16 15.24
C MET A 15 27.39 -4.46 16.10
N ASP A 16 27.41 -4.18 17.40
CA ASP A 16 26.25 -4.40 18.25
C ASP A 16 25.10 -3.43 17.92
N GLU A 17 25.41 -2.19 17.52
CA GLU A 17 24.42 -1.25 16.97
C GLU A 17 23.85 -1.75 15.65
N LEU A 18 24.71 -2.20 14.72
CA LEU A 18 24.30 -2.77 13.44
C LEU A 18 23.31 -3.93 13.63
N LEU A 19 23.68 -4.88 14.48
CA LEU A 19 22.89 -6.09 14.75
C LEU A 19 21.60 -5.78 15.50
N ALA A 20 21.58 -4.72 16.32
CA ALA A 20 20.35 -4.29 16.97
C ALA A 20 19.36 -3.63 15.98
N VAL A 21 19.87 -2.88 14.99
CA VAL A 21 19.03 -2.38 13.88
C VAL A 21 18.54 -3.54 13.02
N ALA A 22 19.42 -4.46 12.65
CA ALA A 22 19.05 -5.64 11.86
C ALA A 22 17.94 -6.43 12.57
N MET A 23 18.10 -6.72 13.87
CA MET A 23 17.07 -7.40 14.66
C MET A 23 15.71 -6.69 14.61
N ALA A 24 15.69 -5.36 14.75
CA ALA A 24 14.46 -4.60 14.67
C ALA A 24 13.82 -4.69 13.28
N MET A 25 14.62 -4.63 12.21
CA MET A 25 14.15 -4.75 10.84
C MET A 25 13.56 -6.12 10.54
N GLU A 26 14.27 -7.19 10.91
CA GLU A 26 13.80 -8.56 10.70
C GLU A 26 12.49 -8.85 11.47
N MET A 27 12.40 -8.44 12.73
CA MET A 27 11.18 -8.61 13.54
C MET A 27 9.98 -7.84 12.97
N ASP A 28 10.23 -6.66 12.41
CA ASP A 28 9.22 -5.86 11.75
C ASP A 28 8.75 -6.50 10.44
N ALA A 29 9.68 -7.05 9.65
CA ALA A 29 9.37 -7.78 8.42
C ALA A 29 8.54 -9.05 8.74
N VAL A 30 8.93 -9.84 9.75
CA VAL A 30 8.15 -11.00 10.24
C VAL A 30 6.72 -10.59 10.58
N ARG A 31 6.52 -9.51 11.35
CA ARG A 31 5.19 -9.03 11.74
C ARG A 31 4.37 -8.63 10.51
N GLN A 32 4.96 -7.85 9.60
CA GLN A 32 4.27 -7.35 8.41
C GLN A 32 3.88 -8.49 7.46
N TYR A 33 4.80 -9.41 7.17
CA TYR A 33 4.52 -10.54 6.30
C TYR A 33 3.53 -11.53 6.91
N ALA A 34 3.56 -11.74 8.23
CA ALA A 34 2.55 -12.54 8.92
C ALA A 34 1.15 -11.91 8.80
N ALA A 35 1.04 -10.58 8.96
CA ALA A 35 -0.22 -9.85 8.79
C ALA A 35 -0.73 -9.93 7.33
N MET A 36 0.15 -9.78 6.35
CA MET A 36 -0.20 -9.95 4.93
C MET A 36 -0.66 -11.38 4.63
N ALA A 37 0.05 -12.40 5.14
CA ALA A 37 -0.33 -13.80 4.99
C ALA A 37 -1.72 -14.09 5.57
N ALA A 38 -1.99 -13.61 6.80
CA ALA A 38 -3.30 -13.74 7.45
C ALA A 38 -4.41 -13.08 6.63
N ARG A 39 -4.17 -11.87 6.11
CA ARG A 39 -5.12 -11.15 5.26
C ARG A 39 -5.40 -11.89 3.96
N MET A 40 -4.38 -12.43 3.29
CA MET A 40 -4.55 -13.22 2.06
C MET A 40 -5.37 -14.48 2.31
N ARG A 41 -5.20 -15.15 3.45
CA ARG A 41 -6.07 -16.29 3.82
C ARG A 41 -7.51 -15.87 4.04
N ALA A 42 -7.74 -14.75 4.74
CA ALA A 42 -9.08 -14.23 4.99
C ALA A 42 -9.85 -13.90 3.70
N THR A 43 -9.14 -13.57 2.62
CA THR A 43 -9.73 -13.29 1.29
C THR A 43 -9.72 -14.49 0.34
N GLY A 44 -9.43 -15.70 0.84
CA GLY A 44 -9.45 -16.94 0.06
C GLY A 44 -8.27 -17.10 -0.90
N ARG A 45 -7.19 -16.32 -0.72
CA ARG A 45 -6.00 -16.31 -1.57
C ARG A 45 -4.85 -17.11 -0.96
N ALA A 46 -5.09 -18.41 -0.76
CA ALA A 46 -4.12 -19.30 -0.12
C ALA A 46 -2.76 -19.36 -0.85
N ASP A 47 -2.78 -19.27 -2.18
CA ASP A 47 -1.59 -19.22 -3.04
C ASP A 47 -0.68 -18.02 -2.72
N LEU A 48 -1.26 -16.88 -2.34
CA LEU A 48 -0.52 -15.67 -1.99
C LEU A 48 -0.05 -15.71 -0.55
N ALA A 49 -0.85 -16.28 0.35
CA ALA A 49 -0.47 -16.48 1.73
C ALA A 49 0.81 -17.32 1.83
N GLU A 50 0.96 -18.34 0.99
CA GLU A 50 2.16 -19.19 0.97
C GLU A 50 3.45 -18.41 0.62
N VAL A 51 3.36 -17.42 -0.27
CA VAL A 51 4.51 -16.56 -0.60
C VAL A 51 4.95 -15.76 0.63
N PHE A 52 4.00 -15.16 1.34
CA PHE A 52 4.28 -14.40 2.56
C PHE A 52 4.74 -15.31 3.71
N ASP A 53 4.19 -16.53 3.84
CA ASP A 53 4.65 -17.51 4.82
C ASP A 53 6.10 -17.92 4.58
N ARG A 54 6.54 -18.00 3.33
CA ARG A 54 7.95 -18.26 3.02
C ARG A 54 8.84 -17.11 3.50
N LEU A 55 8.46 -15.86 3.21
CA LEU A 55 9.19 -14.69 3.68
C LEU A 55 9.24 -14.66 5.22
N VAL A 56 8.13 -14.92 5.91
CA VAL A 56 8.11 -15.03 7.39
C VAL A 56 9.14 -16.04 7.90
N ARG A 57 9.31 -17.18 7.24
CA ARG A 57 10.33 -18.17 7.63
C ARG A 57 11.74 -17.65 7.39
N GLU A 58 12.00 -17.06 6.22
CA GLU A 58 13.30 -16.47 5.85
C GLU A 58 13.71 -15.40 6.88
N GLU A 59 12.84 -14.43 7.18
CA GLU A 59 13.16 -13.38 8.18
C GLU A 59 13.27 -13.93 9.61
N SER A 60 12.51 -14.98 9.96
CA SER A 60 12.65 -15.63 11.28
C SER A 60 14.01 -16.32 11.41
N GLU A 61 14.53 -16.91 10.33
CA GLU A 61 15.87 -17.48 10.29
C GLU A 61 16.93 -16.39 10.46
N HIS A 62 16.74 -15.20 9.87
CA HIS A 62 17.62 -14.04 10.08
C HIS A 62 17.62 -13.58 11.54
N VAL A 63 16.44 -13.46 12.17
CA VAL A 63 16.32 -13.17 13.62
C VAL A 63 17.15 -14.15 14.45
N ASP A 64 17.02 -15.46 14.18
CA ASP A 64 17.76 -16.49 14.89
C ASP A 64 19.28 -16.41 14.66
N VAL A 65 19.71 -16.08 13.44
CA VAL A 65 21.14 -15.86 13.13
C VAL A 65 21.68 -14.65 13.91
N ILE A 66 20.99 -13.52 13.90
CA ILE A 66 21.40 -12.30 14.61
C ILE A 66 21.43 -12.56 16.12
N ALA A 67 20.45 -13.27 16.67
CA ALA A 67 20.36 -13.58 18.10
C ALA A 67 21.53 -14.45 18.60
N ARG A 68 22.06 -15.33 17.74
CA ARG A 68 23.22 -16.20 18.04
C ARG A 68 24.57 -15.51 17.85
N TRP A 69 24.62 -14.32 17.25
CA TRP A 69 25.87 -13.61 16.99
C TRP A 69 26.59 -13.26 18.31
N PRO A 70 27.89 -13.55 18.46
CA PRO A 70 28.65 -13.26 19.69
C PRO A 70 28.61 -11.77 20.08
N ARG A 71 28.43 -11.47 21.36
CA ARG A 71 28.49 -10.09 21.85
C ARG A 71 29.93 -9.65 22.04
N GLN A 72 30.24 -8.39 21.74
CA GLN A 72 31.52 -7.82 22.13
C GLN A 72 31.52 -7.53 23.63
N ALA A 73 32.57 -7.94 24.35
CA ALA A 73 32.61 -7.90 25.81
C ALA A 73 32.51 -6.48 26.42
N ALA A 74 32.77 -5.45 25.63
CA ALA A 74 32.69 -4.04 26.04
C ALA A 74 31.31 -3.40 25.75
N SER A 75 30.45 -4.09 25.00
CA SER A 75 29.13 -3.58 24.63
C SER A 75 28.12 -3.96 25.71
N GLY A 76 27.27 -3.01 26.12
CA GLY A 76 26.13 -3.28 26.98
C GLY A 76 25.11 -4.25 26.33
N PRO A 77 23.89 -4.37 26.89
CA PRO A 77 22.85 -5.15 26.25
C PRO A 77 22.62 -4.69 24.81
N ARG A 78 22.47 -5.60 23.83
CA ARG A 78 21.97 -5.23 22.50
C ARG A 78 20.61 -4.59 22.68
N GLN A 79 20.56 -3.29 22.49
CA GLN A 79 19.34 -2.52 22.48
C GLN A 79 19.20 -1.92 21.10
N PRO A 80 18.02 -2.04 20.47
CA PRO A 80 17.76 -1.28 19.25
C PRO A 80 18.05 0.19 19.56
N PRO A 81 18.66 0.94 18.62
CA PRO A 81 18.84 2.36 18.82
C PRO A 81 17.47 3.03 19.02
N PRO A 82 17.40 4.18 19.70
CA PRO A 82 16.15 4.93 19.84
C PRO A 82 15.45 5.06 18.49
N ALA A 83 14.12 4.96 18.43
CA ALA A 83 13.35 5.00 17.19
C ALA A 83 13.66 6.23 16.30
N ALA A 84 14.12 7.34 16.91
CA ALA A 84 14.60 8.54 16.24
C ALA A 84 15.87 8.34 15.38
N ASN A 85 16.61 7.26 15.59
CA ASN A 85 17.87 6.92 14.92
C ASN A 85 17.69 5.84 13.85
N VAL A 86 16.49 5.30 13.63
CA VAL A 86 16.16 4.53 12.44
C VAL A 86 15.45 5.49 11.46
N PRO A 87 15.80 5.50 10.16
CA PRO A 87 15.26 6.53 9.27
C PRO A 87 13.73 6.45 9.23
N PRO A 88 13.03 7.60 9.40
CA PRO A 88 11.58 7.64 9.29
C PRO A 88 11.15 7.07 7.93
N GLY A 89 10.25 6.10 7.96
CA GLY A 89 9.72 5.49 6.74
C GLY A 89 10.42 4.23 6.24
N VAL A 90 11.49 3.73 6.88
CA VAL A 90 11.95 2.34 6.64
C VAL A 90 10.82 1.35 6.96
N PHE A 91 10.06 1.67 8.01
CA PHE A 91 8.91 0.90 8.52
C PHE A 91 7.54 1.49 8.18
N ASP A 92 7.46 2.36 7.18
CA ASP A 92 6.16 2.92 6.78
C ASP A 92 5.32 1.78 6.16
N ASP A 93 4.17 1.51 6.74
CA ASP A 93 3.22 0.52 6.23
C ASP A 93 2.57 0.98 4.92
N GLU A 94 2.99 2.12 4.37
CA GLU A 94 2.43 2.77 3.17
C GLU A 94 0.93 3.00 3.30
N ALA A 95 0.46 3.22 4.52
CA ALA A 95 -0.96 3.30 4.83
C ALA A 95 -1.73 2.04 4.38
N LEU A 96 -1.13 0.85 4.44
CA LEU A 96 -1.81 -0.42 4.11
C LEU A 96 -3.06 -0.63 4.98
N ALA A 97 -3.03 -0.11 6.21
CA ALA A 97 -4.17 -0.08 7.13
C ALA A 97 -5.32 0.81 6.61
N MET A 98 -5.01 1.84 5.83
CA MET A 98 -5.97 2.76 5.22
C MET A 98 -6.56 2.25 3.90
N VAL A 99 -6.00 1.18 3.34
CA VAL A 99 -6.57 0.55 2.14
C VAL A 99 -7.67 -0.42 2.55
N SER A 100 -8.88 -0.15 2.08
CA SER A 100 -10.05 -0.98 2.33
C SER A 100 -9.76 -2.46 2.02
N PRO A 101 -10.19 -3.42 2.85
CA PRO A 101 -10.03 -4.85 2.61
C PRO A 101 -10.48 -5.32 1.21
N GLU A 102 -11.52 -4.69 0.67
CA GLU A 102 -12.09 -5.02 -0.64
C GLU A 102 -11.21 -4.59 -1.82
N LEU A 103 -10.33 -3.59 -1.63
CA LEU A 103 -9.39 -3.10 -2.65
C LEU A 103 -8.01 -3.73 -2.57
N MET A 104 -7.80 -4.59 -1.56
CA MET A 104 -6.52 -5.23 -1.33
C MET A 104 -6.45 -6.54 -2.09
N ASP A 105 -5.93 -6.41 -3.31
CA ASP A 105 -5.62 -7.54 -4.16
C ASP A 105 -4.16 -8.00 -4.03
N ALA A 106 -3.87 -9.08 -4.74
CA ALA A 106 -2.54 -9.67 -4.82
C ALA A 106 -1.49 -8.67 -5.29
N TYR A 107 -1.84 -7.91 -6.33
CA TYR A 107 -0.94 -6.96 -6.95
C TYR A 107 -0.53 -5.86 -5.98
N ARG A 108 -1.49 -5.28 -5.27
CA ARG A 108 -1.28 -4.21 -4.31
C ARG A 108 -0.50 -4.68 -3.09
N SER A 109 -0.81 -5.87 -2.59
CA SER A 109 -0.08 -6.51 -1.48
C SER A 109 1.40 -6.70 -1.83
N PHE A 110 1.69 -7.24 -3.03
CA PHE A 110 3.07 -7.37 -3.48
C PHE A 110 3.72 -6.04 -3.83
N ALA A 111 2.98 -5.03 -4.29
CA ALA A 111 3.54 -3.71 -4.56
C ALA A 111 4.07 -3.05 -3.29
N VAL A 112 3.34 -3.15 -2.17
CA VAL A 112 3.79 -2.63 -0.88
C VAL A 112 5.00 -3.42 -0.37
N ALA A 113 4.93 -4.75 -0.38
CA ALA A 113 6.05 -5.59 0.03
C ALA A 113 7.33 -5.27 -0.78
N VAL A 114 7.23 -5.11 -2.11
CA VAL A 114 8.39 -4.70 -2.94
C VAL A 114 8.97 -3.35 -2.50
N ARG A 115 8.14 -2.37 -2.14
CA ARG A 115 8.63 -1.06 -1.72
C ARG A 115 9.30 -1.13 -0.35
N ASN A 116 8.76 -1.93 0.57
CA ASN A 116 9.41 -2.20 1.86
C ASN A 116 10.82 -2.77 1.67
N GLU A 117 10.96 -3.79 0.82
CA GLU A 117 12.27 -4.36 0.48
C GLU A 117 13.21 -3.36 -0.21
N GLU A 118 12.69 -2.53 -1.11
CA GLU A 118 13.49 -1.49 -1.77
C GLU A 118 14.03 -0.44 -0.77
N ARG A 119 13.27 -0.15 0.29
CA ARG A 119 13.70 0.76 1.37
C ARG A 119 14.74 0.10 2.27
N ALA A 120 14.54 -1.16 2.65
CA ALA A 120 15.51 -1.94 3.41
C ALA A 120 16.84 -2.05 2.64
N PHE A 121 16.79 -2.39 1.35
CA PHE A 121 17.95 -2.38 0.46
C PHE A 121 18.68 -1.03 0.45
N ALA A 122 17.93 0.07 0.30
CA ALA A 122 18.51 1.41 0.28
C ALA A 122 19.18 1.76 1.61
N PHE A 123 18.57 1.38 2.73
CA PHE A 123 19.15 1.55 4.06
C PHE A 123 20.46 0.78 4.21
N TRP A 124 20.46 -0.52 3.91
CA TRP A 124 21.68 -1.34 4.03
C TRP A 124 22.79 -0.89 3.07
N SER A 125 22.43 -0.44 1.87
CA SER A 125 23.39 0.15 0.92
C SER A 125 24.03 1.42 1.47
N TYR A 126 23.26 2.26 2.17
CA TYR A 126 23.79 3.45 2.83
C TYR A 126 24.77 3.08 3.95
N VAL A 127 24.39 2.13 4.82
CA VAL A 127 25.24 1.65 5.91
C VAL A 127 26.53 1.02 5.36
N ALA A 128 26.44 0.24 4.28
CA ALA A 128 27.60 -0.33 3.60
C ALA A 128 28.57 0.75 3.09
N ALA A 129 28.04 1.85 2.54
CA ALA A 129 28.84 2.95 2.04
C ALA A 129 29.51 3.77 3.16
N GLN A 130 28.81 3.98 4.28
CA GLN A 130 29.24 4.86 5.37
C GLN A 130 29.87 4.13 6.56
N GLY A 131 29.87 2.79 6.56
CA GLY A 131 30.31 1.98 7.69
C GLY A 131 31.73 2.33 8.14
N THR A 132 31.92 2.40 9.46
CA THR A 132 33.19 2.81 10.08
C THR A 132 34.26 1.70 10.06
N SER A 133 33.84 0.44 9.98
CA SER A 133 34.73 -0.73 9.93
C SER A 133 34.46 -1.62 8.72
N PRO A 134 35.46 -2.37 8.21
CA PRO A 134 35.26 -3.33 7.12
C PRO A 134 34.21 -4.40 7.44
N GLU A 135 34.09 -4.79 8.72
CA GLU A 135 33.11 -5.76 9.18
C GLU A 135 31.67 -5.23 9.08
N ILE A 136 31.43 -3.98 9.50
CA ILE A 136 30.12 -3.31 9.36
C ILE A 136 29.75 -3.22 7.89
N ARG A 137 30.69 -2.77 7.03
CA ARG A 137 30.45 -2.63 5.60
C ARG A 137 30.05 -3.95 4.96
N LYS A 138 30.84 -5.00 5.21
CA LYS A 138 30.58 -6.34 4.67
C LYS A 138 29.24 -6.91 5.14
N THR A 139 28.92 -6.74 6.43
CA THR A 139 27.66 -7.25 6.98
C THR A 139 26.47 -6.51 6.36
N ALA A 140 26.53 -5.18 6.26
CA ALA A 140 25.50 -4.39 5.60
C ALA A 140 25.36 -4.71 4.10
N GLU A 141 26.47 -4.99 3.40
CA GLU A 141 26.43 -5.46 2.01
C GLU A 141 25.70 -6.80 1.87
N THR A 142 25.89 -7.72 2.83
CA THR A 142 25.17 -9.00 2.85
C THR A 142 23.67 -8.78 3.04
N MET A 143 23.27 -7.97 4.04
CA MET A 143 21.85 -7.64 4.24
C MET A 143 21.26 -7.01 2.97
N ALA A 144 21.95 -6.05 2.35
CA ALA A 144 21.49 -5.42 1.11
C ALA A 144 21.26 -6.43 -0.04
N GLN A 145 22.08 -7.47 -0.13
CA GLN A 145 21.91 -8.52 -1.14
C GLN A 145 20.68 -9.39 -0.87
N GLU A 146 20.39 -9.68 0.40
CA GLU A 146 19.21 -10.43 0.85
C GLU A 146 17.92 -9.66 0.50
N GLU A 147 17.83 -8.38 0.83
CA GLU A 147 16.64 -7.56 0.49
C GLU A 147 16.42 -7.47 -1.04
N LEU A 148 17.50 -7.45 -1.84
CA LEU A 148 17.37 -7.50 -3.30
C LEU A 148 16.81 -8.85 -3.77
N ALA A 149 17.16 -9.95 -3.12
CA ALA A 149 16.64 -11.27 -3.43
C ALA A 149 15.14 -11.35 -3.08
N HIS A 150 14.73 -10.82 -1.93
CA HIS A 150 13.31 -10.69 -1.55
C HIS A 150 12.54 -9.81 -2.54
N ALA A 151 13.05 -8.61 -2.85
CA ALA A 151 12.45 -7.70 -3.83
C ALA A 151 12.28 -8.35 -5.20
N LYS A 152 13.26 -9.15 -5.65
CA LYS A 152 13.18 -9.90 -6.92
C LYS A 152 12.03 -10.91 -6.88
N THR A 153 11.93 -11.70 -5.81
CA THR A 153 10.86 -12.68 -5.61
C THR A 153 9.50 -12.00 -5.61
N LEU A 154 9.32 -10.94 -4.83
CA LEU A 154 8.08 -10.19 -4.74
C LEU A 154 7.69 -9.51 -6.05
N ARG A 155 8.64 -8.94 -6.80
CA ARG A 155 8.37 -8.38 -8.15
C ARG A 155 7.93 -9.45 -9.15
N ARG A 156 8.42 -10.69 -9.03
CA ARG A 156 7.95 -11.81 -9.85
C ARG A 156 6.51 -12.16 -9.52
N GLU A 157 6.17 -12.29 -8.24
CA GLU A 157 4.79 -12.61 -7.82
C GLU A 157 3.81 -11.47 -8.13
N ARG A 158 4.22 -10.20 -7.96
CA ARG A 158 3.46 -9.02 -8.41
C ARG A 158 3.13 -9.07 -9.90
N ARG A 159 4.09 -9.46 -10.75
CA ARG A 159 3.85 -9.58 -12.21
C ARG A 159 2.86 -10.70 -12.53
N LYS A 160 2.97 -11.85 -11.87
CA LYS A 160 1.97 -12.92 -12.05
C LYS A 160 0.58 -12.48 -11.61
N ALA A 161 0.48 -11.78 -10.48
CA ALA A 161 -0.77 -11.19 -10.00
C ALA A 161 -1.37 -10.24 -11.05
N PHE A 162 -0.56 -9.32 -11.59
CA PHE A 162 -0.98 -8.40 -12.65
C PHE A 162 -1.58 -9.12 -13.86
N PHE A 163 -0.93 -10.16 -14.37
CA PHE A 163 -1.44 -10.89 -15.53
C PHE A 163 -2.69 -11.72 -15.21
N ARG A 164 -2.76 -12.29 -14.00
CA ARG A 164 -3.94 -13.03 -13.55
C ARG A 164 -5.18 -12.13 -13.49
N ASP A 165 -5.03 -10.93 -12.96
CA ASP A 165 -6.13 -9.98 -12.78
C ASP A 165 -6.53 -9.32 -14.12
N ARG A 166 -5.66 -9.36 -15.14
CA ARG A 166 -5.92 -8.81 -16.48
C ARG A 166 -6.40 -9.85 -17.50
N HIS A 167 -6.57 -11.12 -17.12
CA HIS A 167 -7.25 -12.06 -17.99
C HIS A 167 -8.70 -11.62 -18.15
N PRO A 168 -9.15 -11.25 -19.36
CA PRO A 168 -10.52 -10.85 -19.57
C PRO A 168 -11.41 -12.02 -19.11
N GLY A 169 -12.32 -11.74 -18.19
CA GLY A 169 -13.41 -12.66 -17.90
C GLY A 169 -14.14 -13.02 -19.20
N PRO A 170 -14.85 -14.15 -19.24
CA PRO A 170 -15.55 -14.58 -20.44
C PRO A 170 -16.41 -13.43 -21.02
N PRO A 171 -16.47 -13.30 -22.36
CA PRO A 171 -17.22 -12.23 -23.02
C PRO A 171 -18.69 -12.31 -22.58
N GLY A 172 -19.17 -11.24 -21.94
CA GLY A 172 -20.48 -11.20 -21.31
C GLY A 172 -20.62 -10.18 -20.16
N HIS A 173 -19.62 -9.35 -19.90
CA HIS A 173 -19.73 -8.29 -18.90
C HIS A 173 -20.81 -7.29 -19.34
N GLN A 174 -21.86 -7.17 -18.52
CA GLN A 174 -22.85 -6.11 -18.61
C GLN A 174 -22.13 -4.76 -18.59
N ALA A 175 -22.52 -3.82 -19.45
CA ALA A 175 -21.94 -2.48 -19.48
C ALA A 175 -21.97 -1.89 -18.06
N LEU A 176 -20.81 -1.43 -17.59
CA LEU A 176 -20.65 -0.86 -16.26
C LEU A 176 -21.47 0.43 -16.14
N ASP A 177 -22.45 0.45 -15.23
CA ASP A 177 -23.28 1.62 -14.99
C ASP A 177 -22.61 2.55 -13.96
N LEU A 178 -21.72 3.42 -14.44
CA LEU A 178 -21.03 4.41 -13.60
C LEU A 178 -22.00 5.40 -12.96
N ALA A 179 -23.09 5.74 -13.63
CA ALA A 179 -24.09 6.65 -13.09
C ALA A 179 -24.74 6.05 -11.85
N ARG A 180 -25.04 4.75 -11.88
CA ARG A 180 -25.53 4.01 -10.71
C ARG A 180 -24.49 3.97 -9.59
N LEU A 181 -23.22 3.69 -9.87
CA LEU A 181 -22.18 3.64 -8.84
C LEU A 181 -21.99 5.00 -8.14
N GLU A 182 -22.03 6.11 -8.88
CA GLU A 182 -21.98 7.46 -8.31
C GLU A 182 -23.23 7.79 -7.48
N MET A 183 -24.40 7.30 -7.89
CA MET A 183 -25.62 7.40 -7.08
C MET A 183 -25.55 6.55 -5.79
N ASP A 184 -24.93 5.37 -5.86
CA ASP A 184 -24.70 4.53 -4.68
C ASP A 184 -23.77 5.23 -3.68
N VAL A 185 -22.71 5.90 -4.16
CA VAL A 185 -21.85 6.76 -3.32
C VAL A 185 -22.67 7.87 -2.67
N SER A 186 -23.49 8.59 -3.45
CA SER A 186 -24.36 9.65 -2.93
C SER A 186 -25.27 9.16 -1.81
N THR A 187 -25.96 8.03 -2.03
CA THR A 187 -26.88 7.42 -1.06
C THR A 187 -26.17 7.02 0.23
N ARG A 188 -24.98 6.44 0.12
CA ARG A 188 -24.19 6.04 1.29
C ARG A 188 -23.71 7.23 2.10
N LEU A 189 -23.22 8.29 1.44
CA LEU A 189 -22.81 9.54 2.09
C LEU A 189 -23.99 10.20 2.84
N GLU A 190 -25.20 10.18 2.27
CA GLU A 190 -26.42 10.67 2.94
C GLU A 190 -26.73 9.86 4.21
N GLY A 191 -26.43 8.55 4.23
CA GLY A 191 -26.55 7.70 5.42
C GLY A 191 -25.77 8.19 6.64
N HIS A 192 -24.63 8.86 6.43
CA HIS A 192 -23.81 9.45 7.51
C HIS A 192 -24.40 10.77 8.08
N THR A 193 -25.46 11.31 7.47
CA THR A 193 -26.12 12.55 7.93
C THR A 193 -27.26 12.31 8.94
N GLY A 194 -27.51 11.06 9.33
CA GLY A 194 -28.57 10.66 10.26
C GLY A 194 -28.46 11.27 11.67
N PRO A 195 -29.48 11.04 12.53
CA PRO A 195 -29.58 11.65 13.86
C PRO A 195 -28.42 11.31 14.81
N ASN A 196 -27.67 10.22 14.57
CA ASN A 196 -26.56 9.76 15.42
C ASN A 196 -25.16 10.31 15.07
N GLY A 197 -24.99 11.13 14.03
CA GLY A 197 -23.69 11.77 13.74
C GLY A 197 -23.50 13.03 14.61
N ASP A 198 -22.51 13.08 15.48
CA ASP A 198 -22.43 14.09 16.57
C ASP A 198 -21.47 15.27 16.30
N LYS A 199 -21.33 15.75 15.05
CA LYS A 199 -20.57 16.98 14.75
C LYS A 199 -21.19 17.73 13.56
N THR A 200 -21.80 18.90 13.80
CA THR A 200 -22.51 19.71 12.79
C THR A 200 -21.69 20.00 11.53
N GLY A 201 -20.36 20.13 11.66
CA GLY A 201 -19.43 20.34 10.55
C GLY A 201 -19.20 19.10 9.65
N GLN A 202 -19.24 17.89 10.21
CA GLN A 202 -19.07 16.66 9.42
C GLN A 202 -20.32 16.36 8.58
N LYS A 203 -21.52 16.62 9.12
CA LYS A 203 -22.78 16.44 8.37
C LYS A 203 -22.86 17.32 7.13
N ALA A 204 -22.41 18.57 7.22
CA ALA A 204 -22.35 19.48 6.08
C ALA A 204 -21.41 18.93 4.99
N ALA A 205 -20.21 18.47 5.37
CA ALA A 205 -19.25 17.88 4.44
C ALA A 205 -19.80 16.63 3.72
N TYR A 206 -20.42 15.69 4.46
CA TYR A 206 -21.06 14.52 3.86
C TYR A 206 -22.18 14.89 2.90
N ARG A 207 -23.00 15.88 3.26
CA ARG A 207 -24.08 16.38 2.40
C ARG A 207 -23.54 17.00 1.10
N ASP A 208 -22.49 17.82 1.19
CA ASP A 208 -21.89 18.45 0.02
C ASP A 208 -21.29 17.42 -0.93
N LEU A 209 -20.56 16.43 -0.39
CA LEU A 209 -20.04 15.31 -1.17
C LEU A 209 -21.15 14.47 -1.83
N ALA A 210 -22.26 14.22 -1.11
CA ALA A 210 -23.40 13.48 -1.65
C ALA A 210 -24.05 14.22 -2.82
N LEU A 211 -24.17 15.55 -2.73
CA LEU A 211 -24.69 16.39 -3.81
C LEU A 211 -23.77 16.36 -5.04
N GLU A 212 -22.45 16.43 -4.84
CA GLU A 212 -21.45 16.34 -5.92
C GLU A 212 -21.55 14.98 -6.64
N ALA A 213 -21.56 13.87 -5.88
CA ALA A 213 -21.73 12.52 -6.44
C ALA A 213 -23.02 12.38 -7.25
N ARG A 214 -24.13 12.95 -6.75
CA ARG A 214 -25.41 12.95 -7.47
C ARG A 214 -25.37 13.78 -8.77
N MET A 215 -24.65 14.89 -8.78
CA MET A 215 -24.47 15.70 -9.99
C MET A 215 -23.65 14.94 -11.04
N ILE A 216 -22.56 14.29 -10.62
CA ILE A 216 -21.74 13.43 -11.48
C ILE A 216 -22.59 12.27 -12.04
N ALA A 217 -23.37 11.59 -11.20
CA ALA A 217 -24.26 10.51 -11.62
C ALA A 217 -25.23 10.95 -12.74
N ARG A 218 -25.82 12.15 -12.61
CA ARG A 218 -26.73 12.71 -13.63
C ARG A 218 -26.01 13.03 -14.92
N ASP A 219 -24.81 13.61 -14.84
CA ASP A 219 -24.00 13.91 -16.03
C ASP A 219 -23.56 12.62 -16.76
N LEU A 220 -23.16 11.58 -16.03
CA LEU A 220 -22.82 10.27 -16.61
C LEU A 220 -24.03 9.56 -17.22
N ALA A 221 -25.22 9.69 -16.62
CA ALA A 221 -26.45 9.15 -17.20
C ALA A 221 -26.84 9.84 -18.51
N ALA A 222 -26.67 11.17 -18.57
CA ALA A 222 -26.95 11.95 -19.78
C ALA A 222 -25.88 11.74 -20.87
N ASN A 223 -24.62 11.62 -20.45
CA ASN A 223 -23.46 11.52 -21.32
C ASN A 223 -22.58 10.34 -20.85
N PRO A 224 -22.89 9.09 -21.20
CA PRO A 224 -22.08 7.94 -20.78
C PRO A 224 -20.70 7.95 -21.45
N PHE A 225 -19.70 7.38 -20.79
CA PHE A 225 -18.44 7.09 -21.45
C PHE A 225 -18.62 5.98 -22.51
N PRO A 226 -17.77 5.95 -23.55
CA PRO A 226 -17.63 4.77 -24.40
C PRO A 226 -17.34 3.53 -23.56
N ASP A 227 -17.72 2.36 -24.06
CA ASP A 227 -17.47 1.08 -23.38
C ASP A 227 -15.98 0.95 -22.98
N PHE A 228 -15.76 0.99 -21.67
CA PHE A 228 -14.44 0.87 -21.07
C PHE A 228 -14.55 -0.13 -19.92
N ALA A 229 -14.03 -1.33 -20.16
CA ALA A 229 -14.12 -2.42 -19.19
C ALA A 229 -13.20 -2.11 -17.99
N PRO A 230 -13.73 -2.12 -16.75
CA PRO A 230 -12.88 -1.93 -15.59
C PRO A 230 -11.99 -3.16 -15.38
N ALA A 231 -10.78 -2.95 -14.87
CA ALA A 231 -9.88 -4.05 -14.52
C ALA A 231 -10.38 -4.90 -13.32
N ARG A 232 -11.30 -4.36 -12.51
CA ARG A 232 -11.81 -4.99 -11.29
C ARG A 232 -13.30 -4.69 -11.11
N GLN A 233 -14.01 -5.53 -10.36
CA GLN A 233 -15.39 -5.26 -9.97
C GLN A 233 -15.48 -4.14 -8.92
N PRO A 234 -16.57 -3.36 -8.89
CA PRO A 234 -16.76 -2.29 -7.92
C PRO A 234 -17.00 -2.86 -6.51
N PRO A 235 -16.37 -2.29 -5.47
CA PRO A 235 -16.52 -2.71 -4.08
C PRO A 235 -17.81 -2.22 -3.42
N GLN A 236 -18.15 -2.79 -2.26
CA GLN A 236 -19.33 -2.47 -1.44
C GLN A 236 -19.06 -1.45 -0.33
N ALA A 237 -17.86 -1.34 0.21
CA ALA A 237 -17.56 -0.30 1.21
C ALA A 237 -17.53 1.10 0.57
N LEU A 238 -17.87 2.16 1.32
CA LEU A 238 -17.96 3.53 0.79
C LEU A 238 -16.59 4.09 0.40
N ASP A 239 -15.64 4.03 1.33
CA ASP A 239 -14.23 4.38 1.13
C ASP A 239 -13.63 3.62 -0.07
N ALA A 240 -13.88 2.30 -0.12
CA ALA A 240 -13.44 1.43 -1.20
C ALA A 240 -14.05 1.85 -2.54
N LEU A 241 -15.34 2.17 -2.59
CA LEU A 241 -16.01 2.55 -3.83
C LEU A 241 -15.53 3.91 -4.32
N CYS A 242 -15.27 4.85 -3.40
CA CYS A 242 -14.69 6.14 -3.73
C CYS A 242 -13.28 6.01 -4.32
N GLU A 243 -12.44 5.15 -3.75
CA GLU A 243 -11.10 4.87 -4.29
C GLU A 243 -11.16 4.12 -5.63
N TRP A 244 -12.04 3.13 -5.75
CA TRP A 244 -12.25 2.41 -7.01
C TRP A 244 -12.68 3.34 -8.16
N LEU A 245 -13.58 4.30 -7.90
CA LEU A 245 -14.02 5.28 -8.89
C LEU A 245 -12.88 6.25 -9.27
N ALA A 246 -12.04 6.63 -8.31
CA ALA A 246 -10.86 7.44 -8.60
C ALA A 246 -9.89 6.71 -9.54
N ASP A 247 -9.56 5.45 -9.24
CA ASP A 247 -8.71 4.60 -10.09
C ASP A 247 -9.33 4.40 -11.48
N TYR A 248 -10.64 4.15 -11.55
CA TYR A 248 -11.35 3.99 -12.82
C TYR A 248 -11.24 5.25 -13.69
N TYR A 249 -11.49 6.44 -13.13
CA TYR A 249 -11.44 7.69 -13.91
C TYR A 249 -10.01 8.06 -14.33
N ILE A 250 -8.99 7.71 -13.54
CA ILE A 250 -7.58 7.86 -13.93
C ILE A 250 -7.29 6.97 -15.15
N ASP A 251 -7.65 5.68 -15.08
CA ASP A 251 -7.40 4.74 -16.17
C ASP A 251 -8.17 5.12 -17.44
N ALA A 252 -9.41 5.57 -17.30
CA ALA A 252 -10.21 6.11 -18.39
C ALA A 252 -9.59 7.38 -18.99
N GLY A 253 -9.02 8.25 -18.16
CA GLY A 253 -8.30 9.46 -18.58
C GLY A 253 -7.10 9.18 -19.48
N ASP A 254 -6.47 8.01 -19.33
CA ASP A 254 -5.31 7.61 -20.12
C ASP A 254 -5.69 6.85 -21.40
N HIS A 255 -6.81 6.11 -21.38
CA HIS A 255 -7.11 5.11 -22.40
C HIS A 255 -8.34 5.38 -23.25
N LEU A 256 -9.23 6.30 -22.85
CA LEU A 256 -10.43 6.60 -23.65
C LEU A 256 -10.04 7.14 -25.04
N PRO A 257 -10.81 6.80 -26.09
CA PRO A 257 -10.39 7.03 -27.47
C PRO A 257 -10.37 8.52 -27.87
N SER A 258 -11.26 9.34 -27.32
CA SER A 258 -11.35 10.78 -27.66
C SER A 258 -10.70 11.66 -26.59
N GLN A 259 -10.05 12.75 -27.03
CA GLN A 259 -9.44 13.71 -26.11
C GLN A 259 -10.47 14.31 -25.16
N ALA A 260 -11.66 14.70 -25.67
CA ALA A 260 -12.73 15.23 -24.84
C ALA A 260 -13.21 14.25 -23.74
N ALA A 261 -13.25 12.95 -24.05
CA ALA A 261 -13.61 11.95 -23.06
C ALA A 261 -12.49 11.73 -22.03
N ARG A 262 -11.22 11.77 -22.45
CA ARG A 262 -10.05 11.74 -21.55
C ARG A 262 -10.03 12.95 -20.61
N ASP A 263 -10.22 14.16 -21.13
CA ASP A 263 -10.26 15.40 -20.34
C ASP A 263 -11.38 15.35 -19.29
N ARG A 264 -12.57 14.86 -19.68
CA ARG A 264 -13.69 14.68 -18.76
C ARG A 264 -13.40 13.63 -17.70
N ALA A 265 -12.79 12.50 -18.06
CA ALA A 265 -12.38 11.48 -17.10
C ALA A 265 -11.33 12.01 -16.12
N GLN A 266 -10.36 12.80 -16.57
CA GLN A 266 -9.36 13.45 -15.69
C GLN A 266 -9.99 14.47 -14.72
N ALA A 267 -11.01 15.21 -15.17
CA ALA A 267 -11.78 16.09 -14.29
C ALA A 267 -12.53 15.30 -13.20
N LEU A 268 -13.19 14.19 -13.59
CA LEU A 268 -13.86 13.30 -12.64
C LEU A 268 -12.87 12.62 -11.68
N ALA A 269 -11.69 12.22 -12.16
CA ALA A 269 -10.62 11.69 -11.33
C ALA A 269 -10.19 12.68 -10.24
N THR A 270 -10.04 13.96 -10.59
CA THR A 270 -9.69 15.02 -9.63
C THR A 270 -10.75 15.15 -8.54
N LEU A 271 -12.03 15.13 -8.90
CA LEU A 271 -13.14 15.17 -7.94
C LEU A 271 -13.17 13.91 -7.05
N ALA A 272 -13.01 12.73 -7.65
CA ALA A 272 -13.02 11.46 -6.93
C ALA A 272 -11.86 11.34 -5.93
N VAL A 273 -10.65 11.79 -6.29
CA VAL A 273 -9.50 11.82 -5.37
C VAL A 273 -9.76 12.79 -4.21
N LYS A 274 -10.31 13.98 -4.49
CA LYS A 274 -10.67 14.94 -3.43
C LYS A 274 -11.73 14.35 -2.49
N ARG A 275 -12.77 13.71 -3.05
CA ARG A 275 -13.80 13.03 -2.27
C ARG A 275 -13.22 11.94 -1.39
N LEU A 276 -12.36 11.07 -1.93
CA LEU A 276 -11.68 10.01 -1.17
C LEU A 276 -10.89 10.57 0.02
N ALA A 277 -10.11 11.64 -0.21
CA ALA A 277 -9.33 12.27 0.86
C ALA A 277 -10.23 12.81 1.99
N ILE A 278 -11.36 13.42 1.65
CA ILE A 278 -12.31 13.94 2.64
C ILE A 278 -13.01 12.79 3.37
N VAL A 279 -13.46 11.74 2.68
CA VAL A 279 -14.10 10.58 3.30
C VAL A 279 -13.18 9.94 4.33
N ARG A 280 -11.92 9.66 3.97
CA ARG A 280 -10.92 9.10 4.90
C ARG A 280 -10.69 10.00 6.11
N PHE A 281 -10.54 11.31 5.89
CA PHE A 281 -10.39 12.28 6.98
C PHE A 281 -11.60 12.31 7.94
N LEU A 282 -12.80 12.06 7.43
CA LEU A 282 -14.01 12.03 8.25
C LEU A 282 -14.14 10.72 9.03
N GLU A 283 -13.68 9.59 8.47
CA GLU A 283 -13.71 8.26 9.10
C GLU A 283 -12.64 8.09 10.20
N GLU A 284 -11.53 8.83 10.15
CA GLU A 284 -10.48 8.84 11.18
C GLU A 284 -10.87 9.61 12.47
N ARG A 285 -12.03 10.28 12.55
CA ARG A 285 -12.35 11.33 13.55
C ARG A 285 -13.56 11.11 14.46
#